data_AF-A0A4R5C8P1-F1
#
_entry.id   AF-A0A4R5C8P1-F1
#
_cell.length_a   1.000
_cell.length_b   1.000
_cell.length_c   1.000
_cell.angle_alpha   90.00
_cell.angle_beta   90.00
_cell.angle_gamma   90.00
#
_symmetry.space_group_name_H-M   'P 1'
#
loop_
_entity.id
_entity.type
_entity.pdbx_description
1 polymer ?
#
loop_
_entity_poly.entity_id
_entity_poly.type
_entity_poly.pdbx_seq_one_letter_code
_entity_poly.pdbx_strand_id
1 'polypeptide(L)'
;MKEFPGWLVEVKDVPGGAGWHAWRPSSPGRGGFFGAQADGLGLLRELLEEADGVDSWLALRDLAVELRKCGVTATAYDTTLTATGSGGRTRLVACRRGMFRWLGGGRVIGPIGDPLVTVDAVLAAFEERP
;
A
#
# COMPACT_ATOMS: atom_id res chain seq x y z
N MET A 1 14.26 11.25 10.01
CA MET A 1 13.59 11.10 8.69
C MET A 1 13.54 9.66 8.13
N LYS A 2 14.30 8.66 8.62
CA LYS A 2 14.18 7.25 8.17
C LYS A 2 12.86 6.56 8.53
N GLU A 3 12.10 7.12 9.46
CA GLU A 3 10.91 6.49 10.05
C GLU A 3 9.66 6.57 9.15
N PHE A 4 9.52 7.64 8.36
CA PHE A 4 8.33 7.91 7.53
C PHE A 4 8.74 8.09 6.07
N PRO A 5 9.03 7.00 5.34
CA PRO A 5 9.46 7.10 3.95
C PRO A 5 8.38 7.78 3.09
N GLY A 6 8.80 8.79 2.32
CA GLY A 6 7.93 9.56 1.44
C GLY A 6 7.16 10.70 2.11
N TRP A 7 7.24 10.86 3.44
CA TRP A 7 6.65 11.97 4.17
C TRP A 7 7.67 13.06 4.44
N LEU A 8 7.33 14.31 4.11
CA LEU A 8 8.04 15.48 4.62
C LEU A 8 7.45 15.83 5.98
N VAL A 9 8.28 15.77 7.03
CA VAL A 9 7.86 16.03 8.41
C VAL A 9 8.53 17.32 8.90
N GLU A 10 7.71 18.25 9.36
CA GLU A 10 8.12 19.51 9.99
C GLU A 10 7.65 19.58 11.43
N VAL A 11 8.47 20.21 12.26
CA VAL A 11 8.14 20.54 13.66
C VAL A 11 8.08 22.05 13.77
N LYS A 12 6.97 22.56 14.32
CA LYS A 12 6.76 23.99 14.53
C LYS A 12 6.56 24.26 16.01
N ASP A 13 7.22 25.29 16.52
CA ASP A 13 6.92 25.79 17.86
C ASP A 13 5.53 26.43 17.87
N VAL A 14 4.67 25.98 18.78
CA VAL A 14 3.31 26.48 18.96
C VAL A 14 3.08 26.87 20.42
N PRO A 15 2.15 27.79 20.73
CA PRO A 15 1.82 28.08 22.13
C PRO A 15 1.42 26.80 22.88
N GLY A 16 2.21 26.40 23.87
CA GLY A 16 1.97 25.18 24.66
C GLY A 16 2.77 23.94 24.24
N GLY A 17 3.64 24.00 23.22
CA GLY A 17 4.53 22.88 22.89
C GLY A 17 5.03 22.89 21.44
N ALA A 18 5.16 21.69 20.87
CA ALA A 18 5.60 21.49 19.49
C ALA A 18 4.48 20.87 18.66
N GLY A 19 4.13 21.52 17.55
CA GLY A 19 3.22 20.99 16.54
C GLY A 19 3.98 20.16 15.52
N TRP A 20 3.53 18.95 15.27
CA TRP A 20 4.10 18.04 14.28
C TRP A 20 3.23 18.04 13.03
N HIS A 21 3.83 18.31 11.88
CA HIS A 21 3.15 18.35 10.59
C HIS A 21 3.84 17.38 9.64
N ALA A 22 3.06 16.61 8.90
CA ALA A 22 3.58 15.72 7.88
C ALA A 22 2.75 15.85 6.61
N TRP A 23 3.41 15.83 5.45
CA TRP A 23 2.71 15.76 4.18
C TRP A 23 3.46 14.98 3.12
N ARG A 24 2.72 14.50 2.13
CA ARG A 24 3.26 13.88 0.92
C ARG A 24 2.33 14.11 -0.27
N PRO A 25 2.85 14.08 -1.50
CA PRO A 25 2.00 13.90 -2.68
C PRO A 25 1.20 12.61 -2.56
N SER A 26 -0.03 12.61 -3.05
CA SER A 26 -0.80 11.37 -3.20
C SER A 26 -0.12 10.40 -4.16
N SER A 27 -0.42 9.11 -4.02
CA SER A 27 0.01 8.08 -4.96
C SER A 27 -0.36 8.44 -6.43
N PRO A 28 0.46 8.07 -7.43
CA PRO A 28 0.19 8.35 -8.84
C PRO A 28 -1.25 7.99 -9.25
N GLY A 29 -1.86 8.83 -10.09
CA GLY A 29 -3.24 8.65 -10.55
C GLY A 29 -4.33 9.09 -9.57
N ARG A 30 -3.99 9.47 -8.33
CA ARG A 30 -4.98 9.95 -7.33
C ARG A 30 -5.04 11.48 -7.19
N GLY A 31 -3.95 12.17 -7.53
CA GLY A 31 -3.86 13.64 -7.44
C GLY A 31 -3.87 14.17 -6.00
N GLY A 32 -3.41 15.41 -5.82
CA GLY A 32 -3.45 16.11 -4.52
C GLY A 32 -2.34 15.73 -3.54
N PHE A 33 -2.56 16.08 -2.27
CA PHE A 33 -1.63 15.89 -1.18
C PHE A 33 -2.35 15.30 0.04
N PHE A 34 -1.65 14.45 0.79
CA PHE A 34 -2.06 14.05 2.13
C PHE A 34 -1.29 14.88 3.14
N GLY A 35 -2.00 15.38 4.15
CA GLY A 35 -1.44 16.11 5.27
C GLY A 35 -1.99 15.60 6.59
N ALA A 36 -1.13 15.46 7.58
CA ALA A 36 -1.50 15.15 8.95
C ALA A 36 -0.83 16.15 9.90
N GLN A 37 -1.52 16.53 10.96
CA GLN A 37 -1.00 17.38 12.02
C GLN A 37 -1.38 16.77 13.37
N ALA A 38 -0.44 16.81 14.32
CA ALA A 38 -0.68 16.38 15.69
C ALA A 38 0.17 17.17 16.69
N ASP A 39 -0.33 17.21 17.91
CA ASP A 39 0.28 17.92 19.04
C ASP A 39 1.43 17.11 19.68
N GLY A 40 1.62 15.88 19.20
CA GLY A 40 2.66 14.96 19.66
C GLY A 40 3.04 13.93 18.61
N LEU A 41 4.30 13.50 18.64
CA LEU A 41 4.87 12.54 17.69
C LEU A 41 4.15 11.17 17.72
N GLY A 42 3.64 10.74 18.87
CA GLY A 42 2.89 9.49 19.00
C GLY A 42 1.62 9.47 18.15
N LEU A 43 0.78 10.51 18.31
CA LEU A 43 -0.43 10.66 17.51
C LEU A 43 -0.12 10.89 16.03
N LEU A 44 0.96 11.62 15.71
CA LEU A 44 1.38 11.74 14.31
C LEU A 44 1.68 10.35 13.71
N ARG A 45 2.38 9.47 14.42
CA ARG A 45 2.68 8.10 13.94
C ARG A 45 1.40 7.33 13.62
N GLU A 46 0.42 7.36 14.52
CA GLU A 46 -0.86 6.69 14.33
C GLU A 46 -1.57 7.19 13.05
N LEU A 47 -1.65 8.51 12.88
CA LEU A 47 -2.25 9.12 11.68
C LEU A 47 -1.52 8.73 10.39
N LEU A 48 -0.19 8.64 10.43
CA LEU A 48 0.61 8.23 9.28
C LEU A 48 0.47 6.74 8.95
N GLU A 49 0.27 5.90 9.96
CA GLU A 49 -0.03 4.47 9.78
C GLU A 49 -1.44 4.28 9.20
N GLU A 50 -2.44 5.05 9.65
CA GLU A 50 -3.77 5.05 9.05
C GLU A 50 -3.73 5.47 7.57
N ALA A 51 -2.98 6.52 7.25
CA ALA A 51 -2.80 6.96 5.87
C ALA A 51 -2.13 5.88 4.99
N ASP A 52 -1.15 5.13 5.52
CA ASP A 52 -0.56 3.97 4.83
C ASP A 52 -1.56 2.83 4.62
N GLY A 53 -2.46 2.60 5.59
CA GLY A 53 -3.55 1.64 5.48
C GLY A 53 -4.52 1.99 4.35
N VAL A 54 -4.92 3.27 4.27
CA VAL A 54 -5.80 3.76 3.19
C VAL A 54 -5.16 3.58 1.82
N ASP A 55 -3.89 3.97 1.66
CA ASP A 55 -3.16 3.77 0.40
C ASP A 55 -3.04 2.28 0.04
N SER A 56 -2.77 1.43 1.03
CA SER A 56 -2.65 -0.01 0.83
C SER A 56 -3.97 -0.63 0.37
N TRP A 57 -5.08 -0.28 1.01
CA TRP A 57 -6.43 -0.72 0.64
C TRP A 57 -6.80 -0.31 -0.79
N LEU A 58 -6.55 0.96 -1.11
CA LEU A 58 -6.78 1.53 -2.42
C LEU A 58 -5.95 0.84 -3.52
N ALA A 59 -4.66 0.61 -3.27
CA ALA A 59 -3.77 -0.09 -4.18
C ALA A 59 -4.17 -1.54 -4.43
N LEU A 60 -4.63 -2.26 -3.40
CA LEU A 60 -5.12 -3.63 -3.54
C LEU A 60 -6.39 -3.69 -4.39
N ARG A 61 -7.27 -2.69 -4.29
CA ARG A 61 -8.47 -2.60 -5.15
C ARG A 61 -8.10 -2.39 -6.61
N ASP A 62 -7.13 -1.52 -6.88
CA ASP A 62 -6.64 -1.27 -8.24
C ASP A 62 -5.99 -2.55 -8.80
N LEU A 63 -5.13 -3.21 -8.02
CA LEU A 63 -4.53 -4.50 -8.40
C LEU A 63 -5.60 -5.56 -8.69
N ALA A 64 -6.66 -5.64 -7.86
CA ALA A 64 -7.76 -6.57 -8.10
C ALA A 64 -8.47 -6.31 -9.42
N VAL A 65 -8.64 -5.04 -9.80
CA VAL A 65 -9.23 -4.66 -11.10
C VAL A 65 -8.35 -5.17 -12.24
N GLU A 66 -7.04 -4.91 -12.19
CA GLU A 66 -6.12 -5.34 -13.25
C GLU A 66 -6.04 -6.86 -13.37
N LEU A 67 -5.94 -7.58 -12.24
CA LEU A 67 -5.92 -9.05 -12.25
C LEU A 67 -7.20 -9.65 -12.85
N ARG A 68 -8.37 -9.05 -12.58
CA ARG A 68 -9.64 -9.49 -13.18
C ARG A 68 -9.67 -9.31 -14.69
N LYS A 69 -9.05 -8.25 -15.23
CA LYS A 69 -8.91 -8.09 -16.69
C LYS A 69 -8.09 -9.22 -17.32
N CYS A 70 -7.17 -9.81 -16.56
CA CYS A 70 -6.37 -10.97 -16.96
C CYS A 70 -7.04 -12.33 -16.68
N GLY A 71 -8.32 -12.37 -16.29
CA GLY A 71 -9.04 -13.62 -16.03
C GLY A 71 -8.75 -14.26 -14.68
N VAL A 72 -8.08 -13.55 -13.75
CA VAL A 72 -7.87 -14.00 -12.38
C VAL A 72 -9.03 -13.54 -11.50
N THR A 73 -9.59 -14.44 -10.70
CA THR A 73 -10.58 -14.04 -9.69
C THR A 73 -9.84 -13.35 -8.54
N ALA A 74 -10.00 -12.04 -8.41
CA ALA A 74 -9.30 -11.25 -7.40
C ALA A 74 -10.27 -10.45 -6.51
N THR A 75 -10.14 -10.61 -5.19
CA THR A 75 -10.93 -9.91 -4.17
C THR A 75 -9.99 -9.25 -3.17
N ALA A 76 -10.13 -7.93 -3.00
CA ALA A 76 -9.39 -7.16 -2.01
C ALA A 76 -10.20 -7.05 -0.70
N TYR A 77 -9.50 -7.20 0.42
CA TYR A 77 -9.94 -7.00 1.80
C TYR A 77 -8.96 -6.03 2.43
N ASP A 78 -9.41 -5.14 3.32
CA ASP A 78 -8.59 -4.17 4.09
C ASP A 78 -7.11 -4.03 3.65
N THR A 79 -6.22 -4.91 4.12
CA THR A 79 -4.78 -4.93 3.78
C THR A 79 -4.28 -6.15 2.98
N THR A 80 -5.19 -6.99 2.48
CA THR A 80 -4.85 -8.20 1.71
C THR A 80 -5.70 -8.40 0.45
N LEU A 81 -5.19 -9.13 -0.52
CA LEU A 81 -5.90 -9.52 -1.72
C LEU A 81 -5.76 -11.02 -1.93
N THR A 82 -6.89 -11.64 -2.24
CA THR A 82 -6.98 -13.04 -2.62
C THR A 82 -7.08 -13.12 -4.13
N ALA A 83 -6.12 -13.78 -4.78
CA ALA A 83 -6.08 -14.01 -6.22
C ALA A 83 -6.20 -15.51 -6.50
N THR A 84 -7.15 -15.91 -7.34
CA THR A 84 -7.36 -17.31 -7.74
C THR A 84 -7.28 -17.45 -9.24
N GLY A 85 -6.30 -18.22 -9.71
CA GLY A 85 -6.09 -18.52 -11.13
C GLY A 85 -7.07 -19.58 -11.65
N SER A 86 -7.07 -19.79 -12.97
CA SER A 86 -7.98 -20.74 -13.65
C SER A 86 -7.87 -22.19 -13.18
N GLY A 87 -6.69 -22.60 -12.69
CA GLY A 87 -6.46 -23.92 -12.08
C GLY A 87 -6.97 -24.07 -10.64
N GLY A 88 -7.73 -23.09 -10.11
CA GLY A 88 -8.26 -23.12 -8.73
C GLY A 88 -7.24 -22.83 -7.63
N ARG A 89 -5.97 -22.61 -7.99
CA ARG A 89 -4.92 -22.24 -7.04
C ARG A 89 -5.13 -20.81 -6.56
N THR A 90 -5.10 -20.61 -5.25
CA THR A 90 -5.22 -19.29 -4.62
C THR A 90 -3.86 -18.80 -4.10
N ARG A 91 -3.58 -17.51 -4.29
CA ARG A 91 -2.44 -16.79 -3.73
C ARG A 91 -2.94 -15.57 -2.95
N LEU A 92 -2.20 -15.20 -1.91
CA LEU A 92 -2.51 -14.05 -1.04
C LEU A 92 -1.42 -12.99 -1.18
N VAL A 93 -1.84 -11.78 -1.49
CA VAL A 93 -1.00 -10.58 -1.59
C VAL A 93 -1.34 -9.66 -0.42
N ALA A 94 -0.35 -9.15 0.28
CA ALA A 94 -0.50 -8.08 1.26
C ALA A 94 0.05 -6.78 0.67
N CYS A 95 -0.46 -5.65 1.14
CA CYS A 95 0.09 -4.34 0.82
C CYS A 95 0.39 -3.58 2.11
N ARG A 96 1.61 -3.06 2.22
CA ARG A 96 2.03 -2.23 3.36
C ARG A 96 3.23 -1.38 2.97
N ARG A 97 3.31 -0.14 3.47
CA ARG A 97 4.43 0.78 3.27
C ARG A 97 4.79 0.94 1.79
N GLY A 98 3.79 1.13 0.94
CA GLY A 98 3.99 1.36 -0.49
C GLY A 98 4.38 0.14 -1.32
N MET A 99 4.33 -1.08 -0.75
CA MET A 99 4.81 -2.30 -1.42
C MET A 99 3.80 -3.44 -1.34
N PHE A 100 3.61 -4.14 -2.46
CA PHE A 100 2.94 -5.42 -2.53
C PHE A 100 3.89 -6.56 -2.16
N ARG A 101 3.38 -7.56 -1.42
CA ARG A 101 4.16 -8.70 -0.92
C ARG A 101 3.34 -9.97 -0.93
N TRP A 102 3.99 -11.11 -1.12
CA TRP A 102 3.35 -12.41 -0.88
C TRP A 102 3.13 -12.64 0.61
N LEU A 103 1.90 -12.96 1.02
CA LEU A 103 1.61 -13.19 2.44
C LEU A 103 2.32 -14.45 2.96
N GLY A 104 2.44 -15.50 2.13
CA GLY A 104 3.05 -16.78 2.50
C GLY A 104 4.57 -16.80 2.66
N GLY A 105 5.26 -15.65 2.60
CA GLY A 105 6.71 -15.60 2.73
C GLY A 105 7.31 -14.20 2.80
N GLY A 106 6.49 -13.14 2.78
CA GLY A 106 6.92 -11.75 2.88
C GLY A 106 7.71 -11.22 1.69
N ARG A 107 7.99 -12.04 0.67
CA ARG A 107 8.73 -11.63 -0.53
C ARG A 107 8.00 -10.49 -1.23
N VAL A 108 8.76 -9.44 -1.53
CA VAL A 108 8.26 -8.26 -2.27
C VAL A 108 7.92 -8.66 -3.71
N ILE A 109 6.77 -8.19 -4.17
CA ILE A 109 6.28 -8.38 -5.54
C ILE A 109 6.61 -7.13 -6.36
N GLY A 110 6.20 -5.96 -5.87
CA GLY A 110 6.39 -4.69 -6.56
C GLY A 110 5.86 -3.50 -5.75
N PRO A 111 6.16 -2.27 -6.20
CA PRO A 111 5.66 -1.05 -5.55
C PRO A 111 4.20 -0.75 -5.94
N ILE A 112 3.47 -0.03 -5.08
CA ILE A 112 2.12 0.48 -5.40
C ILE A 112 2.13 1.40 -6.62
N GLY A 113 3.22 2.15 -6.83
CA GLY A 113 3.38 3.09 -7.93
C GLY A 113 3.52 2.43 -9.32
N ASP A 114 3.71 1.11 -9.38
CA ASP A 114 3.77 0.35 -10.63
C ASP A 114 2.98 -0.97 -10.50
N PRO A 115 1.64 -0.90 -10.63
CA PRO A 115 0.78 -2.05 -10.43
C PRO A 115 0.96 -3.11 -11.54
N LEU A 116 1.43 -2.76 -12.74
CA LEU A 116 1.60 -3.71 -13.84
C LEU A 116 2.71 -4.72 -13.55
N VAL A 117 3.84 -4.28 -12.99
CA VAL A 117 4.90 -5.18 -12.51
C VAL A 117 4.34 -6.19 -11.49
N THR A 118 3.41 -5.74 -10.65
CA THR A 118 2.77 -6.61 -9.66
C THR A 118 1.80 -7.60 -10.31
N VAL A 119 1.05 -7.17 -11.33
CA VAL A 119 0.17 -8.05 -12.12
C VAL A 119 0.97 -9.17 -12.77
N ASP A 120 2.04 -8.84 -13.49
CA ASP A 120 2.87 -9.81 -14.20
C ASP A 120 3.46 -10.86 -13.24
N ALA A 121 3.98 -10.41 -12.09
CA ALA A 121 4.52 -11.30 -11.08
C ALA A 121 3.44 -12.22 -10.46
N VAL A 122 2.21 -11.73 -10.30
CA VAL A 122 1.10 -12.56 -9.81
C VAL A 122 0.67 -13.60 -10.84
N LEU A 123 0.62 -13.24 -12.12
CA LEU A 123 0.31 -14.16 -13.21
C LEU A 123 1.37 -15.27 -13.32
N ALA A 124 2.66 -14.89 -13.32
CA ALA A 124 3.77 -15.85 -13.35
C ALA A 124 3.70 -16.87 -12.20
N ALA A 125 3.27 -16.45 -10.99
CA ALA A 125 3.14 -17.34 -9.84
C ALA A 125 2.03 -18.42 -9.98
N PHE A 126 1.16 -18.30 -10.98
CA PHE A 126 0.19 -19.33 -11.37
C PHE A 126 0.71 -20.26 -12.47
N GLU A 127 1.68 -19.83 -13.27
CA GLU A 127 2.29 -20.63 -14.34
C GLU A 127 3.39 -21.58 -13.82
N GLU A 128 4.04 -21.22 -12.71
CA GLU A 128 4.97 -22.10 -12.01
C GLU A 128 4.25 -23.40 -11.58
N ARG A 129 4.46 -24.49 -12.36
CA ARG A 129 4.11 -25.85 -11.95
C ARG A 129 5.03 -26.26 -10.78
N PRO A 130 4.49 -27.00 -9.78
CA PRO A 130 5.28 -27.50 -8.67
C PRO A 130 6.39 -28.46 -9.13
#